data_AF-A0A6N7HMD8-F1
#
_entry.id   AF-A0A6N7HMD8-F1
#
_cell.length_a   1.000
_cell.length_b   1.000
_cell.length_c   1.000
_cell.angle_alpha   90.00
_cell.angle_beta   90.00
_cell.angle_gamma   90.00
#
_symmetry.space_group_name_H-M   'P 1'
#
loop_
_entity.id
_entity.type
_entity.pdbx_description
1 polymer ?
#
loop_
_entity_poly.entity_id
_entity_poly.type
_entity_poly.pdbx_seq_one_letter_code
_entity_poly.pdbx_strand_id
1 'polypeptide(L)'
;MEPATWSGRTLRSTFRTDILPERDALADLLRPRVRNPVPTDTLRALQRALQRHLHDLVRERAGHLVGQERLRLPELDVLTEFEKPELWFPVPGMTGGFHCVLQGVELEVSSWVRVVEGSGETHRVRAGGYELVEEGYV
;
A
#
# COMPACT_ATOMS: atom_id res chain seq x y z
N MET A 1 -27.92 -21.14 -29.40
CA MET A 1 -27.79 -20.37 -28.14
C MET A 1 -26.48 -19.64 -28.25
N GLU A 2 -26.50 -18.34 -28.54
CA GLU A 2 -25.26 -17.57 -28.73
C GLU A 2 -24.59 -17.29 -27.37
N PRO A 3 -23.26 -17.41 -27.25
CA PRO A 3 -22.56 -17.15 -26.00
C PRO A 3 -22.52 -15.65 -25.70
N ALA A 4 -22.89 -15.27 -24.48
CA ALA A 4 -22.81 -13.88 -24.03
C ALA A 4 -21.34 -13.43 -23.95
N THR A 5 -20.95 -12.48 -24.80
CA THR A 5 -19.62 -11.85 -24.78
C THR A 5 -19.58 -10.79 -23.68
N TRP A 6 -18.94 -11.10 -22.54
CA TRP A 6 -18.73 -10.14 -21.46
C TRP A 6 -17.49 -9.26 -21.73
N SER A 7 -17.69 -7.95 -21.82
CA SER A 7 -16.66 -6.96 -22.16
C SER A 7 -15.77 -6.55 -20.98
N GLY A 8 -15.92 -7.18 -19.81
CA GLY A 8 -15.21 -6.82 -18.58
C GLY A 8 -15.66 -5.49 -17.94
N ARG A 9 -16.66 -4.80 -18.50
CA ARG A 9 -17.19 -3.53 -17.98
C ARG A 9 -18.69 -3.62 -17.76
N THR A 10 -19.10 -3.69 -16.50
CA THR A 10 -20.52 -3.56 -16.12
C THR A 10 -20.85 -2.08 -15.95
N LEU A 11 -21.68 -1.54 -16.85
CA LEU A 11 -22.13 -0.15 -16.77
C LEU A 11 -23.23 -0.02 -15.72
N ARG A 12 -23.34 1.15 -15.06
CA ARG A 12 -24.37 1.37 -14.03
C ARG A 12 -25.80 1.14 -14.56
N SER A 13 -26.00 1.40 -15.85
CA SER A 13 -27.25 1.17 -16.61
C SER A 13 -27.56 -0.31 -16.90
N THR A 14 -26.61 -1.22 -16.65
CA THR A 14 -26.77 -2.67 -16.86
C THR A 14 -27.08 -3.45 -15.59
N PHE A 15 -27.08 -2.80 -14.42
CA PHE A 15 -27.55 -3.45 -13.20
C PHE A 15 -29.08 -3.55 -13.23
N ARG A 16 -29.60 -4.70 -12.79
CA ARG A 16 -31.03 -4.81 -12.50
C ARG A 16 -31.36 -3.88 -11.33
N THR A 17 -32.52 -3.23 -11.37
CA THR A 17 -32.88 -2.19 -10.40
C THR A 17 -33.09 -2.76 -8.99
N ASP A 18 -33.45 -4.04 -8.90
CA ASP A 18 -33.68 -4.79 -7.66
C ASP A 18 -32.42 -5.09 -6.84
N ILE A 19 -31.24 -5.12 -7.47
CA ILE A 19 -29.94 -5.35 -6.79
C ILE A 19 -29.25 -4.06 -6.33
N LEU A 20 -29.77 -2.89 -6.70
CA LEU A 20 -29.20 -1.60 -6.29
C LEU A 20 -29.23 -1.40 -4.77
N PRO A 21 -30.32 -1.73 -4.03
CA PRO A 21 -30.35 -1.54 -2.58
C PRO A 21 -29.32 -2.40 -1.84
N GLU A 22 -29.16 -3.67 -2.24
CA GLU A 22 -28.19 -4.58 -1.62
C GLU A 22 -26.74 -4.14 -1.90
N ARG A 23 -26.46 -3.71 -3.13
CA ARG A 23 -25.17 -3.11 -3.51
C ARG A 23 -24.87 -1.88 -2.67
N ASP A 24 -25.84 -0.97 -2.52
CA ASP A 24 -25.64 0.29 -1.80
C ASP A 24 -25.44 0.05 -0.30
N ALA A 25 -26.20 -0.88 0.30
CA ALA A 25 -25.97 -1.32 1.67
C ALA A 25 -24.56 -1.92 1.86
N LEU A 26 -24.08 -2.73 0.90
CA LEU A 26 -22.72 -3.27 0.93
C LEU A 26 -21.66 -2.17 0.78
N ALA A 27 -21.89 -1.20 -0.11
CA ALA A 27 -20.98 -0.08 -0.32
C ALA A 27 -20.87 0.79 0.95
N ASP A 28 -21.98 1.03 1.64
CA ASP A 28 -21.99 1.76 2.91
C ASP A 28 -21.26 0.97 4.02
N LEU A 29 -21.43 -0.35 4.06
CA LEU A 29 -20.73 -1.22 5.02
C LEU A 29 -19.20 -1.21 4.81
N LEU A 30 -18.76 -1.21 3.55
CA LEU A 30 -17.36 -1.21 3.16
C LEU A 30 -16.74 0.19 3.08
N ARG A 31 -17.48 1.23 3.48
CA ARG A 31 -16.99 2.60 3.44
C ARG A 31 -15.78 2.76 4.38
N PRO A 32 -14.63 3.23 3.87
CA PRO A 32 -13.44 3.47 4.68
C PRO A 32 -13.74 4.34 5.90
N ARG A 33 -13.29 3.89 7.08
CA ARG A 33 -13.40 4.67 8.32
C ARG A 33 -12.06 5.32 8.61
N VAL A 34 -11.93 6.57 8.17
CA VAL A 34 -10.71 7.35 8.39
C VAL A 34 -10.55 7.65 9.88
N ARG A 35 -9.49 7.13 10.48
CA ARG A 35 -9.11 7.34 11.90
C ARG A 35 -8.01 8.37 12.05
N ASN A 36 -7.07 8.38 11.10
CA ASN A 36 -5.98 9.35 11.02
C ASN A 36 -6.25 10.25 9.81
N PRO A 37 -7.11 11.28 9.96
CA PRO A 37 -7.44 12.15 8.83
C PRO A 37 -6.20 12.89 8.34
N VAL A 38 -6.10 13.03 7.02
CA VAL A 38 -5.04 13.75 6.34
C VAL A 38 -5.67 14.95 5.59
N PRO A 39 -5.67 16.17 6.19
CA PRO A 39 -6.32 17.36 5.62
C PRO A 39 -5.68 17.98 4.36
N THR A 40 -6.52 18.67 3.58
CA THR A 40 -6.27 19.73 2.58
C THR A 40 -5.01 19.56 1.72
N ASP A 41 -5.19 19.02 0.50
CA ASP A 41 -4.32 19.01 -0.70
C ASP A 41 -2.80 18.89 -0.54
N THR A 42 -2.13 19.75 0.22
CA THR A 42 -0.73 19.65 0.61
C THR A 42 -0.40 18.33 1.28
N LEU A 43 -1.22 17.86 2.24
CA LEU A 43 -0.93 16.57 2.87
C LEU A 43 -1.22 15.38 1.94
N ARG A 44 -2.15 15.51 0.99
CA ARG A 44 -2.31 14.51 -0.08
C ARG A 44 -1.11 14.49 -1.02
N ALA A 45 -0.56 15.65 -1.38
CA ALA A 45 0.63 15.75 -2.20
C ALA A 45 1.85 15.14 -1.49
N LEU A 46 1.97 15.39 -0.18
CA LEU A 46 2.95 14.75 0.69
C LEU A 46 2.79 13.24 0.71
N GLN A 47 1.59 12.72 0.97
CA GLN A 47 1.33 11.28 1.00
C GLN A 47 1.67 10.60 -0.33
N ARG A 48 1.35 11.25 -1.46
CA ARG A 48 1.77 10.78 -2.78
C ARG A 48 3.29 10.79 -2.94
N ALA A 49 3.99 11.78 -2.40
CA ALA A 49 5.44 11.82 -2.44
C ALA A 49 6.05 10.69 -1.60
N LEU A 50 5.58 10.51 -0.37
CA LEU A 50 5.98 9.39 0.50
C LEU A 50 5.75 8.04 -0.18
N GLN A 51 4.58 7.85 -0.82
CA GLN A 51 4.26 6.60 -1.51
C GLN A 51 5.18 6.34 -2.70
N ARG A 52 5.50 7.35 -3.51
CA ARG A 52 6.45 7.18 -4.62
C ARG A 52 7.82 6.72 -4.10
N HIS A 53 8.32 7.40 -3.07
CA HIS A 53 9.61 7.08 -2.46
C HIS A 53 9.64 5.71 -1.79
N LEU A 54 8.55 5.31 -1.12
CA LEU A 54 8.39 3.94 -0.62
C LEU A 54 8.46 2.92 -1.77
N HIS A 55 7.77 3.19 -2.87
CA HIS A 55 7.75 2.27 -4.02
C HIS A 55 9.12 2.16 -4.67
N ASP A 56 9.87 3.25 -4.75
CA ASP A 56 11.22 3.25 -5.29
C ASP A 56 12.17 2.46 -4.38
N LEU A 57 12.11 2.69 -3.06
CA LEU A 57 12.85 1.89 -2.07
C LEU A 57 12.53 0.39 -2.17
N VAL A 58 11.26 0.00 -2.29
CA VAL A 58 10.87 -1.41 -2.44
C VAL A 58 11.40 -2.01 -3.75
N ARG A 59 11.41 -1.23 -4.84
CA ARG A 59 11.98 -1.69 -6.12
C ARG A 59 13.50 -1.80 -6.09
N GLU A 60 14.19 -0.91 -5.40
CA GLU A 60 15.64 -0.99 -5.22
C GLU A 60 16.01 -2.26 -4.45
N ARG A 61 15.32 -2.53 -3.35
CA ARG A 61 15.66 -3.66 -2.46
C ARG A 61 15.14 -5.01 -2.95
N ALA A 62 13.98 -5.04 -3.59
CA ALA A 62 13.28 -6.29 -3.92
C ALA A 62 12.66 -6.29 -5.34
N GLY A 63 13.09 -5.40 -6.24
CA GLY A 63 12.47 -5.20 -7.56
C GLY A 63 12.40 -6.45 -8.42
N HIS A 64 13.40 -7.34 -8.34
CA HIS A 64 13.38 -8.62 -9.04
C HIS A 64 12.18 -9.48 -8.62
N LEU A 65 11.99 -9.67 -7.31
CA LEU A 65 10.89 -10.44 -6.73
C LEU A 65 9.53 -9.77 -7.00
N VAL A 66 9.46 -8.45 -6.83
CA VAL A 66 8.25 -7.66 -7.13
C VAL A 66 7.81 -7.84 -8.58
N GLY A 67 8.75 -7.81 -9.52
CA GLY A 67 8.48 -8.00 -10.95
C GLY A 67 8.08 -9.43 -11.29
N GLN A 68 8.79 -10.42 -10.74
CA GLN A 68 8.49 -11.84 -10.95
C GLN A 68 7.09 -12.21 -10.45
N GLU A 69 6.76 -11.79 -9.23
CA GLU A 69 5.49 -12.09 -8.56
C GLU A 69 4.37 -11.12 -8.94
N ARG A 70 4.68 -10.11 -9.78
CA ARG A 70 3.75 -9.06 -10.24
C ARG A 70 3.03 -8.38 -9.08
N LEU A 71 3.77 -8.09 -8.00
CA LEU A 71 3.19 -7.55 -6.78
C LEU A 71 2.68 -6.13 -7.02
N ARG A 72 1.48 -5.85 -6.50
CA ARG A 72 1.02 -4.49 -6.32
C ARG A 72 1.68 -3.93 -5.07
N LEU A 73 2.40 -2.81 -5.24
CA LEU A 73 3.06 -2.12 -4.13
C LEU A 73 2.03 -1.50 -3.17
N PRO A 74 2.38 -1.36 -1.89
CA PRO A 74 1.45 -0.90 -0.86
C PRO A 74 1.03 0.56 -1.11
N GLU A 75 -0.26 0.83 -0.94
CA GLU A 75 -0.79 2.20 -0.93
C GLU A 75 -0.77 2.74 0.50
N LEU A 76 -0.41 4.01 0.69
CA LEU A 76 -0.35 4.61 2.04
C LEU A 76 -1.72 5.08 2.55
N ASP A 77 -2.70 5.24 1.66
CA ASP A 77 -4.07 5.67 2.02
C ASP A 77 -4.69 4.76 3.09
N VAL A 78 -4.37 3.47 3.10
CA VAL A 78 -4.89 2.49 4.09
C VAL A 78 -4.43 2.78 5.52
N LEU A 79 -3.25 3.39 5.70
CA LEU A 79 -2.73 3.75 7.03
C LEU A 79 -3.60 4.81 7.71
N THR A 80 -4.40 5.55 6.94
CA THR A 80 -5.36 6.52 7.47
C THR A 80 -6.55 5.85 8.17
N GLU A 81 -6.77 4.55 7.96
CA GLU A 81 -7.89 3.80 8.51
C GLU A 81 -7.53 3.00 9.77
N PHE A 82 -6.23 2.75 9.98
CA PHE A 82 -5.77 1.93 11.11
C PHE A 82 -5.67 2.74 12.41
N GLU A 83 -5.89 2.09 13.55
CA GLU A 83 -5.70 2.74 14.86
C GLU A 83 -4.22 3.02 15.13
N LYS A 84 -3.34 2.12 14.68
CA LYS A 84 -1.90 2.35 14.56
C LYS A 84 -1.56 2.43 13.08
N PRO A 85 -0.95 3.52 12.60
CA PRO A 85 -0.70 3.70 11.17
C PRO A 85 0.55 2.93 10.72
N GLU A 86 0.51 1.60 10.87
CA GLU A 86 1.58 0.66 10.52
C GLU A 86 1.09 -0.38 9.48
N LEU A 87 1.97 -0.80 8.58
CA LEU A 87 1.68 -1.77 7.52
C LEU A 87 2.85 -2.72 7.33
N TRP A 88 2.57 -4.02 7.35
CA TRP A 88 3.49 -5.04 6.90
C TRP A 88 3.22 -5.40 5.44
N PHE A 89 4.24 -5.24 4.59
CA PHE A 89 4.23 -5.65 3.19
C PHE A 89 5.19 -6.84 2.99
N PRO A 90 4.67 -8.09 2.97
CA PRO A 90 5.49 -9.26 2.71
C PRO A 90 5.89 -9.32 1.23
N VAL A 91 7.13 -9.76 0.97
CA VAL A 91 7.61 -10.05 -0.39
C VAL A 91 7.85 -11.55 -0.53
N PRO A 92 7.05 -12.27 -1.35
CA PRO A 92 7.32 -13.68 -1.64
C PRO A 92 8.73 -13.86 -2.22
N GLY A 93 9.42 -14.91 -1.77
CA GLY A 93 10.83 -15.16 -2.11
C GLY A 93 11.85 -14.37 -1.27
N MET A 94 11.45 -13.32 -0.54
CA MET A 94 12.33 -12.55 0.34
C MET A 94 12.43 -13.17 1.75
N THR A 95 11.54 -14.10 2.14
CA THR A 95 11.44 -14.63 3.52
C THR A 95 11.46 -13.50 4.56
N GLY A 96 10.68 -12.46 4.29
CA GLY A 96 10.85 -11.14 4.87
C GLY A 96 9.90 -10.14 4.22
N GLY A 97 10.25 -8.88 4.27
CA GLY A 97 9.42 -7.82 3.71
C GLY A 97 9.73 -6.46 4.29
N PHE A 98 8.73 -5.59 4.28
CA PHE A 98 8.82 -4.19 4.67
C PHE A 98 7.79 -3.90 5.75
N HIS A 99 8.25 -3.37 6.88
CA HIS A 99 7.43 -2.80 7.93
C HIS A 99 7.43 -1.27 7.77
N CYS A 100 6.27 -0.71 7.47
CA CYS A 100 6.10 0.71 7.18
C CYS A 100 5.29 1.36 8.30
N VAL A 101 5.82 2.40 8.95
CA VAL A 101 5.15 3.11 10.05
C VAL A 101 5.06 4.59 9.71
N LEU A 102 3.83 5.11 9.59
CA LEU A 102 3.61 6.54 9.32
C LEU A 102 3.69 7.33 10.63
N GLN A 103 4.62 8.28 10.69
CA GLN A 103 4.87 9.13 11.84
C GLN A 103 4.64 10.60 11.44
N GLY A 104 3.39 11.07 11.57
CA GLY A 104 3.01 12.41 11.16
C GLY A 104 3.14 12.63 9.65
N VAL A 105 4.23 13.26 9.22
CA VAL A 105 4.52 13.63 7.82
C VAL A 105 5.65 12.81 7.19
N GLU A 106 6.16 11.82 7.91
CA GLU A 106 7.28 10.96 7.50
C GLU A 106 6.88 9.50 7.61
N LEU A 107 7.57 8.64 6.86
CA LEU A 107 7.37 7.20 6.90
C LEU A 107 8.68 6.52 7.29
N GLU A 108 8.67 5.77 8.39
CA GLU A 108 9.77 4.88 8.77
C GLU A 108 9.54 3.53 8.09
N VAL A 109 10.57 3.00 7.42
CA VAL A 109 10.47 1.76 6.66
C VAL A 109 11.62 0.84 7.05
N SER A 110 11.33 -0.18 7.84
CA SER A 110 12.27 -1.23 8.18
C SER A 110 12.07 -2.42 7.25
N SER A 111 13.15 -3.02 6.78
CA SER A 111 13.10 -4.14 5.82
C SER A 111 14.19 -5.14 6.10
N TRP A 112 13.89 -6.43 5.95
CA TRP A 112 14.85 -7.50 6.25
C TRP A 112 14.47 -8.82 5.59
N VAL A 113 15.47 -9.69 5.46
CA VAL A 113 15.34 -11.11 5.12
C VAL A 113 15.61 -11.92 6.39
N ARG A 114 14.60 -12.62 6.92
CA ARG A 114 14.72 -13.30 8.24
C ARG A 114 15.82 -14.36 8.31
N VAL A 115 16.25 -14.87 7.16
CA VAL A 115 17.22 -15.97 7.03
C VAL A 115 18.60 -15.49 6.60
N VAL A 116 18.81 -14.18 6.49
CA VAL A 116 20.10 -13.58 6.11
C VAL A 116 20.48 -12.58 7.19
N GLU A 117 21.52 -12.91 7.94
CA GLU A 117 22.09 -12.05 8.98
C GLU A 117 22.59 -10.73 8.38
N GLY A 118 22.35 -9.62 9.09
CA GLY A 118 22.75 -8.29 8.66
C GLY A 118 21.94 -7.73 7.47
N SER A 119 20.86 -8.38 7.05
CA SER A 119 20.01 -7.92 5.94
C SER A 119 19.06 -6.77 6.30
N GLY A 120 18.96 -6.46 7.59
CA GLY A 120 18.10 -5.43 8.13
C GLY A 120 18.54 -4.03 7.74
N GLU A 121 17.62 -3.24 7.18
CA GLU A 121 17.80 -1.82 6.91
C GLU A 121 16.54 -1.04 7.28
N THR A 122 16.73 0.08 7.99
CA THR A 122 15.70 1.05 8.33
C THR A 122 15.95 2.35 7.58
N HIS A 123 14.95 2.78 6.81
CA HIS A 123 14.94 4.04 6.09
C HIS A 123 13.94 5.01 6.68
N ARG A 124 14.27 6.30 6.60
CA ARG A 124 13.32 7.38 6.84
C ARG A 124 12.96 8.04 5.53
N VAL A 125 11.68 7.99 5.19
CA VAL A 125 11.11 8.50 3.95
C VAL A 125 10.38 9.81 4.22
N ARG A 126 10.71 10.83 3.44
CA ARG A 126 10.15 12.19 3.48
C ARG A 126 9.69 12.60 2.08
N ALA A 127 9.01 13.75 1.97
CA ALA A 127 8.57 14.26 0.67
C ALA A 127 9.71 14.42 -0.36
N GLY A 128 10.90 14.79 0.11
CA GLY A 128 12.07 15.05 -0.73
C GLY A 128 12.89 13.82 -1.13
N GLY A 129 12.61 12.65 -0.54
CA GLY A 129 13.40 11.43 -0.76
C GLY A 129 13.44 10.56 0.50
N TYR A 130 14.38 9.63 0.54
CA TYR A 130 14.61 8.76 1.69
C TYR A 130 16.09 8.65 2.00
N GLU A 131 16.38 8.38 3.26
CA GLU A 131 17.74 8.18 3.77
C GLU A 131 17.78 6.90 4.59
N LEU A 132 18.90 6.18 4.51
CA LEU A 132 19.21 5.06 5.38
C LEU A 132 19.57 5.60 6.77
N VAL A 133 18.93 5.07 7.81
CA VAL A 133 19.11 5.50 9.20
C VAL A 133 19.85 4.43 10.01
N GLU A 134 19.61 3.17 9.71
CA GLU A 134 20.21 2.03 10.40
C GLU A 134 20.31 0.84 9.44
N GLU A 135 21.41 0.07 9.51
CA GLU A 135 21.62 -1.13 8.70
C GLU A 135 22.40 -2.21 9.47
N GLY A 136 22.37 -3.44 8.97
CA GLY A 136 23.21 -4.52 9.46
C GLY A 136 22.64 -5.28 10.67
N TYR A 137 21.33 -5.20 10.91
CA TYR A 137 20.64 -5.98 11.94
C TYR A 137 19.94 -7.21 11.35
N VAL A 138 19.30 -8.02 12.22
CA VAL A 138 18.79 -9.39 12.00
C VAL A 138 19.87 -10.45 12.12
#